data_AF-A0A2G9XFV5-F1
#
_entry.id   AF-A0A2G9XFV5-F1
#
_cell.length_a   1.000
_cell.length_b   1.000
_cell.length_c   1.000
_cell.angle_alpha   90.00
_cell.angle_beta   90.00
_cell.angle_gamma   90.00
#
_symmetry.space_group_name_H-M   'P 1'
#
loop_
_entity.id
_entity.type
_entity.pdbx_description
1 polymer ?
#
loop_
_entity_poly.entity_id
_entity_poly.type
_entity_poly.pdbx_seq_one_letter_code
_entity_poly.pdbx_strand_id
1 'polypeptide(L)'
;MNVFRWDNEKNEMLRKNRGVCFEQVVILMEREDVLDTIERPKQDRYPGQKIAIVQIDDYAYLVPYVEKSEELFLKTIIPSRKATNKYVRTKK
;
A
#
# COMPACT_ATOMS: atom_id res chain seq x y z
N MET A 1 0.87 11.49 14.36
CA MET A 1 0.63 10.06 14.10
C MET A 1 -0.69 9.97 13.37
N ASN A 2 -0.69 9.44 12.15
CA ASN A 2 -1.92 9.26 11.40
C ASN A 2 -2.62 7.99 11.87
N VAL A 3 -3.94 8.03 12.02
CA VAL A 3 -4.71 6.84 12.39
C VAL A 3 -4.94 6.00 11.15
N PHE A 4 -4.42 4.78 11.12
CA PHE A 4 -4.68 3.85 10.04
C PHE A 4 -6.00 3.13 10.25
N ARG A 5 -6.82 3.12 9.19
CA ARG A 5 -8.07 2.37 9.14
C ARG A 5 -8.10 1.46 7.93
N TRP A 6 -8.75 0.32 8.09
CA TRP A 6 -9.04 -0.63 7.02
C TRP A 6 -10.30 -1.42 7.36
N ASP A 7 -10.77 -2.18 6.38
CA ASP A 7 -11.85 -3.14 6.56
C ASP A 7 -11.28 -4.48 7.04
N ASN A 8 -11.76 -4.96 8.20
CA ASN A 8 -11.23 -6.18 8.83
C ASN A 8 -11.53 -7.44 8.02
N GLU A 9 -12.72 -7.57 7.44
CA GLU A 9 -13.08 -8.72 6.61
C GLU A 9 -12.17 -8.81 5.38
N LYS A 10 -11.87 -7.65 4.79
CA LYS A 10 -10.90 -7.55 3.70
C LYS A 10 -9.48 -7.90 4.15
N ASN A 11 -9.07 -7.49 5.34
CA ASN A 11 -7.75 -7.83 5.87
C ASN A 11 -7.58 -9.35 6.00
N GLU A 12 -8.58 -10.01 6.57
CA GLU A 12 -8.62 -11.47 6.68
C GLU A 12 -8.61 -12.16 5.31
N MET A 13 -9.32 -11.58 4.34
CA MET A 13 -9.31 -12.09 2.97
C MET A 13 -7.93 -11.97 2.31
N LEU A 14 -7.21 -10.85 2.53
CA LEU A 14 -5.84 -10.65 2.04
C LEU A 14 -4.87 -11.64 2.70
N ARG A 15 -4.99 -11.86 4.01
CA ARG A 15 -4.20 -12.84 4.75
C ARG A 15 -4.35 -14.24 4.15
N LYS A 16 -5.61 -14.70 3.97
CA LYS A 16 -5.91 -16.05 3.47
C LYS A 16 -5.48 -16.26 2.02
N ASN A 17 -5.73 -15.28 1.14
CA ASN A 17 -5.55 -15.46 -0.30
C ASN A 17 -4.18 -15.03 -0.81
N ARG A 18 -3.49 -14.13 -0.11
CA ARG A 18 -2.26 -13.49 -0.59
C ARG A 18 -1.11 -13.52 0.41
N GLY A 19 -1.34 -13.99 1.63
CA GLY A 19 -0.31 -14.05 2.68
C GLY A 19 0.14 -12.67 3.18
N VAL A 20 -0.60 -11.60 2.87
CA VAL A 20 -0.26 -10.21 3.25
C VAL A 20 -1.41 -9.57 4.04
N CYS A 21 -1.09 -8.62 4.91
CA CYS A 21 -2.06 -7.95 5.78
C CYS A 21 -1.79 -6.46 5.91
N PHE A 22 -2.81 -5.70 6.30
CA PHE A 22 -2.70 -4.26 6.49
C PHE A 22 -1.79 -3.89 7.67
N GLU A 23 -1.75 -4.69 8.73
CA GLU A 23 -0.87 -4.41 9.88
C GLU A 23 0.61 -4.39 9.48
N GLN A 24 1.02 -5.31 8.60
CA GLN A 24 2.38 -5.31 8.05
C GLN A 24 2.65 -4.04 7.25
N VAL A 25 1.69 -3.62 6.41
CA VAL A 25 1.82 -2.38 5.62
C VAL A 25 1.89 -1.15 6.51
N VAL A 26 1.10 -1.09 7.59
CA VAL A 26 1.13 0.02 8.55
C VAL A 26 2.51 0.14 9.18
N ILE A 27 3.12 -0.97 9.59
CA ILE A 27 4.48 -0.96 10.15
C ILE A 27 5.50 -0.40 9.15
N LEU A 28 5.39 -0.78 7.88
CA LEU A 28 6.29 -0.27 6.82
C LEU A 28 6.08 1.22 6.58
N MET A 29 4.82 1.69 6.55
CA MET A 29 4.51 3.10 6.36
C MET A 29 4.95 3.97 7.54
N GLU A 30 4.75 3.51 8.77
CA GLU A 30 5.19 4.21 9.99
C GLU A 30 6.72 4.27 10.13
N ARG A 31 7.43 3.28 9.56
CA ARG A 31 8.91 3.27 9.51
C ARG A 31 9.49 4.04 8.32
N GLU A 32 8.64 4.68 7.52
CA GLU A 32 9.03 5.32 6.26
C GLU A 32 9.73 4.36 5.28
N ASP A 33 9.51 3.04 5.42
CA ASP A 33 10.07 1.97 4.58
C ASP A 33 9.15 1.71 3.37
N VAL A 34 8.80 2.79 2.69
CA VAL A 34 7.98 2.80 1.47
C VAL A 34 8.93 3.02 0.31
N LEU A 35 8.86 2.17 -0.73
CA LEU A 35 9.70 2.27 -1.91
C LEU A 35 9.42 3.54 -2.73
N ASP A 36 8.14 3.92 -2.83
CA ASP A 36 7.68 5.11 -3.54
C ASP A 36 6.22 5.41 -3.15
N THR A 37 5.80 6.66 -3.28
CA THR A 37 4.39 7.06 -3.17
C THR A 37 3.98 7.77 -4.44
N ILE A 38 3.01 7.18 -5.15
CA ILE A 38 2.52 7.74 -6.41
C ILE A 38 1.12 8.32 -6.20
N GLU A 39 0.92 9.52 -6.73
CA GLU A 39 -0.41 10.11 -6.81
C GLU A 39 -1.15 9.57 -8.03
N ARG A 40 -2.45 9.32 -7.88
CA ARG A 40 -3.24 8.84 -9.02
C ARG A 40 -3.41 9.98 -10.03
N PRO A 41 -3.02 9.84 -11.30
CA PRO A 41 -3.02 10.95 -12.26
C PRO A 41 -4.43 11.44 -12.63
N LYS A 42 -5.47 10.60 -12.43
CA LYS A 42 -6.88 10.97 -12.63
C LYS A 42 -7.53 11.37 -11.30
N GLN A 43 -7.05 12.45 -10.69
CA GLN A 43 -7.63 13.01 -9.46
C GLN A 43 -9.10 13.37 -9.64
N ASP A 44 -9.51 13.76 -10.85
CA ASP A 44 -10.90 14.08 -11.21
C ASP A 44 -11.90 12.94 -10.91
N ARG A 45 -11.48 11.67 -11.08
CA ARG A 45 -12.32 10.50 -10.77
C ARG A 45 -12.02 9.87 -9.40
N TYR A 46 -10.90 10.22 -8.78
CA TYR A 46 -10.41 9.62 -7.54
C TYR A 46 -9.67 10.66 -6.69
N PRO A 47 -10.39 11.69 -6.22
CA PRO A 47 -9.77 12.81 -5.52
C PRO A 47 -9.14 12.34 -4.20
N GLY A 48 -7.90 12.74 -3.95
CA GLY A 48 -7.16 12.44 -2.72
C GLY A 48 -6.68 11.00 -2.59
N GLN A 49 -6.76 10.18 -3.64
CA GLN A 49 -6.21 8.83 -3.62
C GLN A 49 -4.72 8.83 -3.98
N LYS A 50 -3.93 8.25 -3.08
CA LYS A 50 -2.50 7.96 -3.24
C LYS A 50 -2.28 6.45 -3.25
N ILE A 51 -1.11 6.03 -3.73
CA ILE A 51 -0.70 4.62 -3.73
C ILE A 51 0.70 4.55 -3.16
N ALA A 52 0.84 3.88 -2.01
CA ALA A 52 2.13 3.52 -1.47
C ALA A 52 2.62 2.25 -2.16
N ILE A 53 3.90 2.22 -2.50
CA ILE A 53 4.58 1.04 -3.02
C ILE A 53 5.47 0.51 -1.90
N VAL A 54 5.19 -0.69 -1.41
CA VAL A 54 5.95 -1.31 -0.33
C VAL A 54 6.60 -2.60 -0.80
N GLN A 55 7.75 -2.94 -0.23
CA GLN A 55 8.38 -4.24 -0.43
C GLN A 55 7.97 -5.18 0.71
N ILE A 56 7.49 -6.36 0.36
CA ILE A 56 7.29 -7.46 1.30
C ILE A 56 8.03 -8.66 0.70
N ASP A 57 9.01 -9.17 1.43
CA ASP A 57 9.98 -10.16 0.97
C ASP A 57 10.68 -9.70 -0.32
N ASP A 58 10.59 -10.46 -1.41
CA ASP A 58 11.20 -10.18 -2.71
C ASP A 58 10.20 -9.56 -3.72
N TYR A 59 9.04 -9.11 -3.25
CA TYR A 59 7.97 -8.61 -4.12
C TYR A 59 7.46 -7.22 -3.72
N ALA A 60 7.12 -6.40 -4.72
CA ALA A 60 6.52 -5.09 -4.50
C ALA A 60 4.99 -5.14 -4.57
N TYR A 61 4.37 -4.47 -3.61
CA TYR A 61 2.93 -4.35 -3.49
C TYR A 61 2.49 -2.90 -3.60
N LEU A 62 1.39 -2.68 -4.31
CA LEU A 62 0.71 -1.40 -4.40
C LEU A 62 -0.39 -1.37 -3.35
N VAL A 63 -0.39 -0.32 -2.53
CA VAL A 63 -1.35 -0.11 -1.47
C VAL A 63 -2.07 1.21 -1.74
N PRO A 64 -3.24 1.18 -2.38
CA PRO A 64 -4.05 2.37 -2.54
C PRO A 64 -4.64 2.80 -1.19
N TYR A 65 -4.50 4.08 -0.88
CA TYR A 65 -5.07 4.66 0.33
C TYR A 65 -5.66 6.04 0.06
N VAL A 66 -6.53 6.49 0.97
CA VAL A 66 -7.09 7.84 0.95
C VAL A 66 -6.75 8.49 2.28
N GLU A 67 -6.24 9.71 2.19
CA GLU A 67 -5.88 10.55 3.33
C GLU A 67 -7.04 11.52 3.61
N LYS A 68 -7.56 11.50 4.83
CA LYS A 68 -8.62 12.40 5.29
C LYS A 68 -8.22 13.01 6.63
N SER A 69 -7.84 14.29 6.61
CA SER A 69 -7.42 15.07 7.78
C SER A 69 -6.26 14.42 8.56
N GLU A 70 -6.55 13.45 9.42
CA GLU A 70 -5.57 12.74 10.26
C GLU A 70 -5.72 11.20 10.17
N GLU A 71 -6.56 10.72 9.23
CA GLU A 71 -6.81 9.29 9.03
C GLU A 71 -6.34 8.83 7.65
N LEU A 72 -5.68 7.67 7.61
CA LEU A 72 -5.28 6.97 6.39
C LEU A 72 -6.12 5.71 6.23
N PHE A 73 -6.97 5.67 5.21
CA PHE A 73 -7.80 4.51 4.92
C PHE A 73 -7.17 3.63 3.83
N LEU A 74 -6.70 2.43 4.22
CA LEU A 74 -6.09 1.46 3.31
C LEU A 74 -7.18 0.65 2.59
N LYS A 75 -7.16 0.65 1.25
CA LYS A 75 -8.23 0.01 0.46
C LYS A 75 -7.96 -1.44 0.13
N THR A 76 -6.71 -1.81 -0.19
CA THR A 76 -6.29 -3.15 -0.65
C THR A 76 -4.77 -3.23 -0.76
N ILE A 77 -4.22 -4.44 -0.93
CA ILE A 77 -2.80 -4.73 -1.14
C ILE A 77 -2.68 -5.55 -2.43
N ILE A 78 -2.07 -4.98 -3.48
CA ILE A 78 -2.06 -5.55 -4.82
C ILE A 78 -0.62 -5.91 -5.22
N PRO A 79 -0.30 -7.19 -5.48
CA PRO A 79 1.01 -7.54 -6.02
C PRO A 79 1.22 -6.86 -7.38
N SER A 80 2.37 -6.20 -7.58
CA SER A 80 2.72 -5.60 -8.87
C SER A 80 4.08 -6.08 -9.38
N ARG A 81 4.04 -6.92 -10.42
CA ARG A 81 5.25 -7.33 -11.16
C ARG A 81 6.01 -6.14 -11.73
N LYS A 82 5.28 -5.14 -12.24
CA LYS A 82 5.87 -3.90 -12.78
C LYS A 82 6.63 -3.13 -11.71
N ALA A 83 6.04 -2.96 -10.52
CA ALA A 83 6.72 -2.31 -9.41
C ALA A 83 7.90 -3.15 -8.92
N THR A 84 7.75 -4.47 -8.83
CA THR A 84 8.82 -5.37 -8.41
C THR A 84 10.04 -5.25 -9.32
N ASN A 85 9.82 -5.27 -10.64
CA ASN A 85 10.88 -5.06 -11.62
C ASN A 85 11.56 -3.71 -11.47
N LYS A 86 10.81 -2.64 -11.18
CA LYS A 86 11.31 -1.26 -11.10
C LYS A 86 12.04 -0.93 -9.79
N TYR A 87 11.54 -1.43 -8.66
CA TYR A 87 11.98 -0.99 -7.33
C TYR A 87 12.73 -2.06 -6.54
N VAL A 88 12.46 -3.35 -6.78
CA VAL A 88 13.07 -4.46 -6.03
C VAL A 88 14.21 -5.09 -6.83
N ARG A 89 13.98 -5.38 -8.12
CA ARG A 89 14.97 -6.05 -8.97
C ARG A 89 16.04 -5.13 -9.53
N THR A 90 15.76 -3.84 -9.69
CA THR A 90 16.75 -2.84 -10.13
C THR A 90 17.64 -2.35 -8.99
N LYS A 91 17.34 -2.68 -7.73
CA LYS A 91 18.19 -2.38 -6.57
C LYS A 91 19.37 -3.37 -6.40
N LYS A 92 19.68 -4.17 -7.42
CA LYS A 92 20.85 -5.06 -7.44
C LYS A 92 22.07 -4.38 -8.04
#